data_AF-R9I502-F1
#
_entry.id   AF-R9I502-F1
#
_cell.length_a   1.000
_cell.length_b   1.000
_cell.length_c   1.000
_cell.angle_alpha   90.00
_cell.angle_beta   90.00
_cell.angle_gamma   90.00
#
_symmetry.space_group_name_H-M   'P 1'
#
loop_
_entity.id
_entity.type
_entity.pdbx_description
1 polymer ?
#
loop_
_entity_poly.entity_id
_entity_poly.type
_entity_poly.pdbx_seq_one_letter_code
_entity_poly.pdbx_strand_id
1 'polypeptide(L)' 'MNPNSRLIKGVVCGCRVEEIEDPLMQKIRPLDKLVDELAKGKRIEKNLRR' A
#
# COMPACT_ATOMS: atom_id res chain seq x y z
N MET A 1 -13.91 3.35 -3.88
CA MET A 1 -12.55 2.79 -3.65
C MET A 1 -11.54 3.77 -4.25
N ASN A 2 -10.45 4.09 -3.56
CA ASN A 2 -9.51 5.14 -4.00
C ASN A 2 -8.79 4.71 -5.29
N PRO A 3 -8.88 5.46 -6.41
CA PRO A 3 -8.24 5.09 -7.67
C PRO A 3 -6.70 5.01 -7.57
N ASN A 4 -6.11 5.74 -6.62
CA ASN A 4 -4.66 5.78 -6.42
C ASN A 4 -4.16 4.61 -5.56
N SER A 5 -5.02 3.71 -5.07
CA SER A 5 -4.57 2.56 -4.26
C SER A 5 -3.61 1.64 -5.02
N ARG A 6 -3.72 1.61 -6.36
CA ARG A 6 -2.82 0.85 -7.26
C ARG A 6 -1.40 1.42 -7.33
N LEU A 7 -1.19 2.66 -6.88
CA LEU A 7 0.13 3.28 -6.82
C LEU A 7 0.94 2.81 -5.60
N ILE A 8 0.26 2.25 -4.60
CA ILE A 8 0.88 1.74 -3.38
C ILE A 8 1.52 0.39 -3.70
N LYS A 9 2.85 0.36 -3.70
CA LYS A 9 3.66 -0.83 -4.01
C LYS A 9 4.65 -1.12 -2.90
N GLY A 10 5.21 -2.33 -2.93
CA GLY A 10 6.27 -2.78 -2.05
C GLY A 10 5.81 -3.91 -1.12
N VAL A 11 6.60 -4.11 -0.07
CA VAL A 11 6.42 -5.25 0.84
C VAL A 11 5.87 -4.76 2.18
N VAL A 12 4.83 -5.45 2.68
CA VAL A 12 4.25 -5.28 4.01
C VAL A 12 3.96 -6.65 4.61
N CYS A 13 4.26 -6.85 5.89
CA CYS A 13 4.05 -8.14 6.57
C CYS A 13 4.64 -9.37 5.84
N GLY A 14 5.74 -9.19 5.08
CA GLY A 14 6.39 -10.26 4.31
C GLY A 14 5.74 -10.59 2.96
N CYS A 15 4.66 -9.91 2.57
CA CYS A 15 4.00 -10.08 1.27
C CYS A 15 4.18 -8.85 0.37
N ARG A 16 4.31 -9.06 -0.94
CA ARG A 16 4.41 -7.99 -1.93
C ARG A 16 3.00 -7.57 -2.35
N VAL A 17 2.64 -6.31 -2.11
CA VAL A 17 1.27 -5.80 -2.28
C VAL A 17 0.80 -5.88 -3.73
N GLU A 18 1.69 -5.64 -4.70
CA GLU A 18 1.38 -5.69 -6.13
C GLU A 18 1.16 -7.11 -6.70
N GLU A 19 1.61 -8.16 -6.01
CA GLU A 19 1.47 -9.57 -6.44
C GLU A 19 0.27 -10.28 -5.78
N ILE A 20 -0.51 -9.56 -4.97
CA ILE A 20 -1.67 -10.15 -4.28
C ILE A 20 -2.82 -10.36 -5.28
N GLU A 21 -3.16 -11.62 -5.51
CA GLU A 21 -4.26 -12.02 -6.39
C GLU A 21 -5.64 -11.93 -5.72
N ASP A 22 -5.70 -12.13 -4.39
CA ASP A 22 -6.96 -12.08 -3.64
C ASP A 22 -7.54 -10.65 -3.69
N PRO A 23 -8.76 -10.45 -4.27
CA PRO A 23 -9.36 -9.13 -4.45
C PRO A 23 -9.67 -8.38 -3.14
N LEU A 24 -9.88 -9.11 -2.04
CA LEU A 24 -10.09 -8.52 -0.72
C LEU A 24 -8.75 -8.10 -0.12
N MET A 25 -7.73 -8.95 -0.22
CA MET A 25 -6.39 -8.64 0.29
C MET A 25 -5.74 -7.48 -0.49
N GLN A 26 -6.02 -7.36 -1.79
CA GLN A 26 -5.57 -6.25 -2.63
C GLN A 26 -6.20 -4.90 -2.19
N LYS A 27 -7.28 -4.90 -1.41
CA LYS A 27 -7.87 -3.69 -0.83
C LYS A 27 -7.28 -3.35 0.53
N ILE A 28 -6.92 -4.37 1.30
CA ILE A 28 -6.47 -4.25 2.70
C ILE A 28 -4.96 -3.97 2.77
N ARG A 29 -4.13 -4.76 2.09
CA ARG A 29 -2.66 -4.66 2.20
C ARG A 29 -2.04 -3.34 1.73
N PRO A 30 -2.58 -2.64 0.72
CA PRO A 30 -2.14 -1.28 0.44
C PRO A 30 -2.34 -0.32 1.62
N LEU A 31 -3.42 -0.48 2.39
CA LEU A 31 -3.69 0.35 3.57
C LEU A 31 -2.70 0.04 4.69
N ASP A 32 -2.44 -1.25 4.95
CA ASP A 32 -1.41 -1.67 5.92
C ASP A 32 -0.04 -1.09 5.54
N LYS A 33 0.28 -1.06 4.25
CA LYS A 33 1.54 -0.49 3.76
C LYS A 33 1.62 1.03 4.00
N LEU A 34 0.51 1.76 3.81
CA LEU A 34 0.47 3.19 4.13
C LEU A 34 0.70 3.45 5.62
N VAL A 35 0.12 2.63 6.49
CA VAL A 35 0.31 2.72 7.94
C VAL A 35 1.76 2.40 8.33
N ASP A 36 2.37 1.36 7.74
CA ASP A 36 3.79 1.03 7.94
C ASP A 36 4.72 2.19 7.55
N GLU A 37 4.44 2.84 6.42
CA GLU A 37 5.23 3.97 5.94
C GLU A 37 5.04 5.22 6.80
N LEU A 38 3.81 5.47 7.29
CA LEU A 38 3.52 6.52 8.27
C LEU A 38 4.26 6.29 9.59
N ALA A 39 4.26 5.05 10.10
CA ALA A 39 4.97 4.69 11.32
C ALA A 39 6.50 4.89 11.18
N LYS A 40 7.03 4.72 9.97
CA LYS A 40 8.42 5.03 9.61
C LYS A 40 8.70 6.53 9.37
N GLY A 41 7.73 7.40 9.64
CA GLY A 41 7.86 8.85 9.49
C GLY A 41 7.84 9.35 8.04
N LYS A 42 7.42 8.52 7.07
CA LYS A 42 7.35 8.93 5.67
C LYS A 42 6.03 9.63 5.39
N ARG A 43 6.10 10.73 4.64
CA ARG A 43 4.90 11.47 4.20
C ARG A 43 4.13 10.64 3.18
N ILE A 44 2.81 10.48 3.40
CA ILE A 44 1.90 9.77 2.48
C ILE A 44 1.96 10.35 1.06
N GLU A 45 2.11 11.66 0.94
CA GLU A 45 2.25 12.32 -0.36
C GLU A 45 3.36 11.70 -1.22
N LYS A 46 4.42 11.14 -0.63
CA LYS A 46 5.52 10.53 -1.38
C LYS A 46 5.10 9.25 -2.09
N ASN A 47 4.12 8.52 -1.55
CA ASN A 47 3.62 7.24 -2.08
C ASN A 47 2.35 7.39 -2.95
N LEU A 48 1.73 8.57 -2.95
CA LEU A 48 0.54 8.88 -3.77
C LEU A 48 0.82 9.92 -4.87
N ARG A 49 2.08 10.31 -5.08
CA ARG A 49 2.47 11.20 -6.18
C ARG A 49 2.43 10.43 -7.50
N ARG A 50 1.75 11.03 -8.47
CA ARG A 50 1.66 10.58 -9.86
C ARG A 50 3.00 10.76 -10.57
#